data_AF-A0A9D1YXZ4-F1
#
_entry.id   AF-A0A9D1YXZ4-F1
#
_cell.length_a   1.000
_cell.length_b   1.000
_cell.length_c   1.000
_cell.angle_alpha   90.00
_cell.angle_beta   90.00
_cell.angle_gamma   90.00
#
_symmetry.space_group_name_H-M   'P 1'
#
loop_
_entity.id
_entity.type
_entity.pdbx_description
1 polymer ?
#
loop_
_entity_poly.entity_id
_entity_poly.type
_entity_poly.pdbx_seq_one_letter_code
_entity_poly.pdbx_strand_id
1 'polypeptide(L)'
;MAAVVAVMLLAGCASNVYLAARQGTSVVNGMPDAQQLDTLTRHRMTVGAGECYDLLLGVLLDEGCLIESADKASGVVVARQVLPTEELTLVPMAGEIRHLSFLVQPAHLTSEVRLTVYVSRQWYSSDASVFTTEELGLSTDPAIYRAWFDRLDRAVPR
;
A
#
# COMPACT_ATOMS: atom_id res chain seq x y z
N MET A 1 27.89 -7.52 48.72
CA MET A 1 28.08 -7.82 47.29
C MET A 1 27.37 -9.12 46.97
N ALA A 2 26.25 -9.08 46.25
CA ALA A 2 25.70 -10.23 45.54
C ALA A 2 24.88 -9.66 44.38
N ALA A 3 25.47 -9.77 43.20
CA ALA A 3 25.04 -9.19 41.96
C ALA A 3 23.98 -10.08 41.27
N VAL A 4 22.98 -9.42 40.71
CA VAL A 4 22.42 -9.69 39.37
C VAL A 4 22.01 -11.14 39.11
N VAL A 5 20.77 -11.50 39.49
CA VAL A 5 20.02 -12.59 38.83
C VAL A 5 18.54 -12.19 38.75
N ALA A 6 18.21 -11.17 37.96
CA ALA A 6 16.79 -10.82 37.70
C ALA A 6 16.57 -10.14 36.34
N VAL A 7 17.44 -10.38 35.33
CA VAL A 7 17.30 -9.73 34.01
C VAL A 7 17.04 -10.73 32.87
N MET A 8 17.17 -12.04 33.09
CA MET A 8 17.03 -13.03 31.99
C MET A 8 15.61 -13.53 31.69
N LEU A 9 14.56 -13.07 32.39
CA LEU A 9 13.19 -13.57 32.17
C LEU A 9 12.34 -12.75 31.19
N LEU A 10 12.84 -11.61 30.67
CA LEU A 10 12.08 -10.76 29.74
C LEU A 10 12.44 -10.94 28.26
N ALA A 11 13.55 -11.62 27.93
CA ALA A 11 13.97 -11.82 26.54
C ALA A 11 13.12 -12.85 25.77
N GLY A 12 12.42 -13.75 26.48
CA GLY A 12 11.57 -14.78 25.86
C GLY A 12 10.12 -14.35 25.60
N CYS A 13 9.68 -13.22 26.15
CA CYS A 13 8.31 -12.72 25.97
C CYS A 13 8.17 -11.84 24.74
N ALA A 14 9.23 -11.14 24.32
CA ALA A 14 9.20 -10.27 23.15
C ALA A 14 8.97 -11.07 21.86
N SER A 15 9.64 -12.20 21.67
CA SER A 15 9.50 -13.03 20.46
C SER A 15 8.07 -13.55 20.23
N ASN A 16 7.37 -13.96 21.29
CA ASN A 16 5.98 -14.41 21.18
C ASN A 16 4.99 -13.25 20.97
N VAL A 17 5.24 -12.07 21.56
CA VAL A 17 4.43 -10.86 21.30
C VAL A 17 4.62 -10.37 19.87
N TYR A 18 5.84 -10.42 19.34
CA TYR A 18 6.13 -10.07 17.94
C TYR A 18 5.49 -11.07 16.96
N LEU A 19 5.55 -12.37 17.26
CA LEU A 19 4.88 -13.40 16.44
C LEU A 19 3.36 -13.28 16.50
N ALA A 20 2.78 -13.01 17.67
CA ALA A 20 1.34 -12.80 17.83
C ALA A 20 0.86 -11.51 17.13
N ALA A 21 1.66 -10.43 17.19
CA ALA A 21 1.38 -9.19 16.46
C ALA A 21 1.47 -9.37 14.93
N ARG A 22 2.39 -10.22 14.46
CA ARG A 22 2.46 -10.63 13.04
C ARG A 22 1.22 -11.40 12.60
N GLN A 23 0.73 -12.34 13.41
CA GLN A 23 -0.47 -13.14 13.07
C GLN A 23 -1.76 -12.31 13.04
N GLY A 24 -1.88 -11.29 13.90
CA GLY A 24 -3.10 -10.45 13.98
C GLY A 24 -3.25 -9.42 12.86
N THR A 25 -2.30 -9.32 11.94
CA THR A 25 -2.25 -8.22 10.98
C THR A 25 -2.10 -8.67 9.52
N SER A 26 -2.18 -9.96 9.21
CA SER A 26 -2.14 -10.42 7.81
C SER A 26 -3.32 -9.85 7.02
N VAL A 27 -3.03 -9.26 5.86
CA VAL A 27 -4.07 -8.82 4.92
C VAL A 27 -4.52 -10.08 4.16
N VAL A 28 -5.46 -10.79 4.78
CA VAL A 28 -6.32 -11.87 4.26
C VAL A 28 -5.73 -13.29 4.16
N ASN A 29 -6.48 -14.23 4.76
CA ASN A 29 -6.43 -15.66 4.49
C ASN A 29 -7.24 -15.97 3.22
N GLY A 30 -6.58 -16.42 2.15
CA GLY A 30 -7.22 -16.98 0.96
C GLY A 30 -7.15 -16.10 -0.29
N MET A 31 -7.16 -16.75 -1.47
CA MET A 31 -7.17 -16.08 -2.76
C MET A 31 -8.57 -15.45 -3.00
N PRO A 32 -8.68 -14.14 -3.23
CA PRO A 32 -9.97 -13.49 -3.48
C PRO A 32 -10.59 -13.97 -4.80
N ASP A 33 -11.93 -13.99 -4.85
CA ASP A 33 -12.66 -14.32 -6.06
C ASP A 33 -12.36 -13.30 -7.19
N ALA A 34 -12.25 -13.80 -8.42
CA ALA A 34 -11.88 -12.99 -9.58
C ALA A 34 -12.88 -11.87 -9.85
N GLN A 35 -14.18 -12.13 -9.64
CA GLN A 35 -15.23 -11.13 -9.84
C GLN A 35 -15.17 -10.01 -8.78
N GLN A 36 -14.79 -10.35 -7.55
CA GLN A 36 -14.63 -9.40 -6.47
C GLN A 36 -13.42 -8.48 -6.72
N LEU A 37 -12.29 -9.05 -7.17
CA LEU A 37 -11.12 -8.26 -7.59
C LEU A 37 -11.45 -7.32 -8.76
N ASP A 38 -12.22 -7.80 -9.73
CA ASP A 38 -12.54 -7.01 -10.91
C ASP A 38 -13.38 -5.77 -10.58
N THR A 39 -14.34 -5.93 -9.67
CA THR A 39 -15.20 -4.83 -9.19
C THR A 39 -14.41 -3.85 -8.33
N LEU A 40 -13.43 -4.34 -7.57
CA LEU A 40 -12.62 -3.55 -6.66
C LEU A 40 -11.60 -2.66 -7.39
N THR A 41 -11.04 -3.18 -8.48
CA THR A 41 -9.85 -2.60 -9.14
C THR A 41 -10.20 -1.65 -10.28
N ARG A 42 -11.45 -1.62 -10.75
CA ARG A 42 -11.88 -0.81 -11.91
C ARG A 42 -12.64 0.44 -11.49
N HIS A 43 -12.35 1.54 -12.17
CA HIS A 43 -13.05 2.82 -11.99
C HIS A 43 -13.25 3.52 -13.32
N ARG A 44 -14.46 4.03 -13.57
CA ARG A 44 -14.77 4.79 -14.80
C ARG A 44 -14.57 6.27 -14.56
N MET A 45 -13.84 6.91 -15.46
CA MET A 45 -13.58 8.34 -15.45
C MET A 45 -14.46 9.04 -16.48
N THR A 46 -14.80 10.30 -16.23
CA THR A 46 -15.60 11.12 -17.16
C THR A 46 -14.76 11.78 -18.26
N VAL A 47 -13.43 11.73 -18.15
CA VAL A 47 -12.48 12.34 -19.08
C VAL A 47 -11.85 11.30 -20.02
N GLY A 48 -11.27 11.77 -21.12
CA GLY A 48 -10.56 10.90 -22.07
C GLY A 48 -9.27 10.33 -21.47
N ALA A 49 -8.78 9.20 -22.02
CA ALA A 49 -7.63 8.47 -21.46
C ALA A 49 -6.34 9.32 -21.36
N GLY A 50 -6.07 10.18 -22.34
CA GLY A 50 -4.89 11.05 -22.32
C GLY A 50 -4.92 12.05 -21.17
N GLU A 51 -6.08 12.69 -20.96
CA GLU A 51 -6.31 13.61 -19.85
C GLU A 51 -6.30 12.89 -18.51
N CYS A 52 -6.97 11.73 -18.41
CA CYS A 52 -6.95 10.89 -17.22
C CYS A 52 -5.53 10.49 -16.81
N TYR A 53 -4.68 10.14 -17.78
CA TYR A 53 -3.30 9.78 -17.53
C TYR A 53 -2.52 10.95 -16.94
N ASP A 54 -2.69 12.15 -17.50
CA ASP A 54 -2.02 13.36 -17.00
C ASP A 54 -2.52 13.76 -15.60
N LEU A 55 -3.83 13.62 -15.34
CA LEU A 55 -4.43 13.81 -14.00
C LEU A 55 -3.88 12.81 -12.98
N LEU A 56 -3.78 11.53 -13.35
CA LEU A 56 -3.23 10.49 -12.48
C LEU A 56 -1.79 10.81 -12.06
N LEU A 57 -0.95 11.26 -12.98
CA LEU A 57 0.42 11.66 -12.65
C LEU A 57 0.44 12.83 -11.66
N GLY A 58 -0.43 13.83 -11.86
CA GLY A 58 -0.56 14.95 -10.91
C GLY A 58 -0.96 14.48 -9.52
N VAL A 59 -2.01 13.65 -9.41
CA VAL A 59 -2.49 13.10 -8.14
C VAL A 59 -1.41 12.28 -7.43
N LEU A 60 -0.65 11.47 -8.16
CA LEU A 60 0.44 10.67 -7.56
C LEU A 60 1.55 11.57 -6.99
N LEU A 61 1.91 12.64 -7.68
CA LEU A 61 2.91 13.58 -7.21
C LEU A 61 2.42 14.37 -5.98
N ASP A 62 1.17 14.83 -6.00
CA ASP A 62 0.57 15.58 -4.89
C ASP A 62 0.45 14.73 -3.62
N GLU A 63 0.19 13.42 -3.76
CA GLU A 63 0.16 12.45 -2.66
C GLU A 63 1.56 11.97 -2.23
N GLY A 64 2.63 12.55 -2.78
CA GLY A 64 4.01 12.24 -2.41
C GLY A 64 4.46 10.84 -2.82
N CYS A 65 3.84 10.24 -3.84
CA CYS A 65 4.25 8.93 -4.33
C CYS A 65 5.53 9.04 -5.17
N LEU A 66 6.40 8.04 -5.04
CA LEU A 66 7.52 7.86 -5.96
C LEU A 66 7.01 7.17 -7.23
N ILE A 67 7.09 7.83 -8.37
CA ILE A 67 6.81 7.20 -9.66
C ILE A 67 8.01 6.33 -10.06
N GLU A 68 7.80 5.02 -10.16
CA GLU A 68 8.83 4.04 -10.54
C GLU A 68 8.86 3.82 -12.05
N SER A 69 7.70 3.91 -12.70
CA SER A 69 7.57 3.82 -14.16
C SER A 69 6.32 4.57 -14.63
N ALA A 70 6.38 5.20 -15.79
CA ALA A 70 5.27 5.89 -16.40
C ALA A 70 5.39 5.78 -17.93
N ASP A 71 4.52 5.00 -18.56
CA ASP A 71 4.46 4.83 -20.01
C ASP A 71 3.09 5.25 -20.55
N LYS A 72 3.06 6.45 -21.15
CA LYS A 72 1.83 7.03 -21.71
C LYS A 72 1.29 6.26 -22.90
N ALA A 73 2.14 5.54 -23.65
CA ALA A 73 1.71 4.79 -24.82
C ALA A 73 0.89 3.55 -24.44
N SER A 74 1.29 2.85 -23.37
CA SER A 74 0.53 1.73 -22.81
C SER A 74 -0.53 2.15 -21.78
N GLY A 75 -0.47 3.39 -21.28
CA GLY A 75 -1.34 3.90 -20.22
C GLY A 75 -0.98 3.39 -18.83
N VAL A 76 0.21 2.81 -18.66
CA VAL A 76 0.66 2.21 -17.40
C VAL A 76 1.43 3.21 -16.57
N VAL A 77 1.11 3.28 -15.27
CA VAL A 77 1.90 4.02 -14.27
C VAL A 77 2.12 3.13 -13.06
N VAL A 78 3.37 2.94 -12.67
CA VAL A 78 3.76 2.23 -11.45
C VAL A 78 4.34 3.24 -10.47
N ALA A 79 3.80 3.25 -9.26
CA ALA A 79 4.22 4.17 -8.21
C ALA A 79 4.32 3.45 -6.86
N ARG A 80 5.11 4.02 -5.96
CA ARG A 80 5.31 3.53 -4.61
C ARG A 80 4.94 4.61 -3.61
N GLN A 81 4.05 4.28 -2.68
CA GLN A 81 3.68 5.11 -1.54
C GLN A 81 4.29 4.52 -0.27
N VAL A 82 4.98 5.35 0.51
CA VAL A 82 5.53 4.97 1.82
C VAL A 82 4.72 5.68 2.89
N LEU A 83 4.12 4.90 3.79
CA LEU A 83 3.26 5.38 4.87
C LEU A 83 3.95 5.06 6.21
N PRO A 84 4.63 6.03 6.83
CA PRO A 84 5.25 5.82 8.13
C PRO A 84 4.18 5.59 9.20
N THR A 85 4.49 4.77 10.22
CA THR A 85 3.60 4.62 11.38
C THR A 85 3.62 5.91 12.20
N GLU A 86 2.46 6.54 12.41
CA GLU A 86 2.35 7.78 13.20
C GLU A 86 2.37 7.52 14.72
N GLU A 87 2.09 6.29 15.16
CA GLU A 87 2.00 5.94 16.58
C GLU A 87 3.21 5.13 17.08
N LEU A 88 3.72 5.50 18.26
CA LEU A 88 4.61 4.68 19.09
C LEU A 88 3.84 3.47 19.63
N THR A 89 3.52 2.51 18.75
CA THR A 89 2.97 1.23 19.16
C THR A 89 4.03 0.41 19.90
N LEU A 90 3.60 -0.42 20.86
CA LEU A 90 4.42 -1.42 21.56
C LEU A 90 5.11 -2.44 20.62
N VAL A 91 4.75 -2.42 19.34
CA VAL A 91 5.25 -3.27 18.27
C VAL A 91 6.03 -2.39 17.29
N PRO A 92 7.26 -2.75 16.88
CA PRO A 92 8.10 -1.88 16.06
C PRO A 92 7.79 -1.99 14.56
N MET A 93 6.57 -1.65 14.17
CA MET A 93 6.26 -1.43 12.77
C MET A 93 6.77 -0.04 12.36
N ALA A 94 7.71 0.02 11.42
CA ALA A 94 8.27 1.26 10.91
C ALA A 94 7.33 1.95 9.90
N GLY A 95 6.53 1.17 9.18
CA GLY A 95 5.57 1.70 8.23
C GLY A 95 5.00 0.66 7.27
N GLU A 96 4.14 1.11 6.39
CA GLU A 96 3.58 0.36 5.27
C GLU A 96 4.11 0.93 3.95
N ILE A 97 4.42 0.05 3.01
CA ILE A 97 4.82 0.40 1.65
C ILE A 97 3.75 -0.18 0.72
N ARG A 98 3.16 0.68 -0.10
CA ARG A 98 2.18 0.30 -1.13
C ARG A 98 2.81 0.46 -2.50
N HIS A 99 2.87 -0.62 -3.27
CA HIS A 99 3.18 -0.59 -4.69
C HIS A 99 1.86 -0.52 -5.46
N LEU A 100 1.68 0.59 -6.18
CA LEU A 100 0.47 0.93 -6.92
C LEU A 100 0.77 0.74 -8.41
N SER A 101 -0.02 -0.08 -9.09
CA SER A 101 0.04 -0.25 -10.54
C SER A 101 -1.28 0.19 -11.15
N PHE A 102 -1.23 1.29 -11.89
CA PHE A 102 -2.35 1.86 -12.60
C PHE A 102 -2.27 1.52 -14.09
N LEU A 103 -3.41 1.22 -14.69
CA LEU A 103 -3.60 1.10 -16.12
C LEU A 103 -4.79 1.97 -16.54
N VAL A 104 -4.52 2.96 -17.38
CA VAL A 104 -5.52 3.85 -17.96
C VAL A 104 -5.87 3.36 -19.36
N GLN A 105 -7.13 3.04 -19.59
CA GLN A 105 -7.61 2.53 -20.87
C GLN A 105 -8.66 3.46 -21.49
N PRO A 106 -8.65 3.66 -22.82
CA PRO A 106 -9.70 4.41 -23.50
C PRO A 106 -11.04 3.66 -23.45
N ALA A 107 -12.11 4.39 -23.14
CA ALA A 107 -13.48 3.91 -23.17
C ALA A 107 -14.34 4.90 -23.97
N HIS A 108 -14.27 4.82 -25.31
CA HIS A 108 -14.86 5.80 -26.23
C HIS A 108 -14.38 7.25 -25.94
N LEU A 109 -15.28 8.15 -25.56
CA LEU A 109 -14.99 9.54 -25.19
C LEU A 109 -14.51 9.69 -23.73
N THR A 110 -14.54 8.59 -22.98
CA THR A 110 -14.18 8.50 -21.56
C THR A 110 -12.98 7.57 -21.35
N SER A 111 -12.67 7.22 -20.11
CA SER A 111 -11.62 6.26 -19.78
C SER A 111 -11.99 5.36 -18.60
N GLU A 112 -11.30 4.23 -18.50
CA GLU A 112 -11.34 3.32 -17.35
C GLU A 112 -9.93 3.29 -16.74
N VAL A 113 -9.86 3.41 -15.43
CA VAL A 113 -8.64 3.23 -14.64
C VAL A 113 -8.73 1.90 -13.93
N ARG A 114 -7.69 1.10 -14.04
CA ARG A 114 -7.48 -0.10 -13.23
C ARG A 114 -6.36 0.13 -12.25
N LEU A 115 -6.57 -0.19 -10.99
CA LEU A 115 -5.56 -0.12 -9.95
C LEU A 115 -5.31 -1.51 -9.38
N THR A 116 -4.06 -1.90 -9.21
CA THR A 116 -3.62 -3.06 -8.44
C THR A 116 -2.68 -2.59 -7.34
N VAL A 117 -2.90 -3.00 -6.09
CA VAL A 117 -2.09 -2.57 -4.95
C VAL A 117 -1.43 -3.77 -4.29
N TYR A 118 -0.11 -3.78 -4.22
CA TYR A 118 0.66 -4.72 -3.39
C TYR A 118 1.12 -4.01 -2.12
N VAL A 119 0.97 -4.68 -0.99
CA VAL A 119 1.33 -4.12 0.31
C VAL A 119 2.50 -4.89 0.89
N SER A 120 3.47 -4.14 1.39
CA SER A 120 4.57 -4.64 2.20
C SER A 120 4.61 -3.86 3.50
N ARG A 121 5.05 -4.50 4.58
CA ARG A 121 5.31 -3.81 5.85
C ARG A 121 6.78 -3.77 6.14
N GLN A 122 7.20 -2.66 6.72
CA GLN A 122 8.56 -2.47 7.18
C GLN A 122 8.59 -2.54 8.69
N TRP A 123 9.51 -3.36 9.21
CA TRP A 123 9.79 -3.53 10.61
C TRP A 123 11.17 -2.93 10.89
N TYR A 124 11.34 -2.28 12.05
CA TYR A 124 12.65 -1.82 12.50
C TYR A 124 13.07 -2.59 13.74
N SER A 125 14.25 -3.20 13.70
CA SER A 125 14.87 -3.79 14.89
C SER A 125 15.91 -2.83 15.45
N SER A 126 15.68 -2.30 16.65
CA SER A 126 16.66 -1.47 17.37
C SER A 126 17.92 -2.26 17.68
N ASP A 127 17.77 -3.53 18.05
CA ASP A 127 18.87 -4.39 18.53
C ASP A 127 19.84 -4.74 17.41
N ALA A 128 19.32 -4.94 16.19
CA ALA A 128 20.13 -5.21 15.01
C ALA A 128 20.44 -3.93 14.20
N SER A 129 19.77 -2.80 14.49
CA SER A 129 19.76 -1.59 13.67
C SER A 129 19.44 -1.87 12.19
N VAL A 130 18.50 -2.79 11.94
CA VAL A 130 18.15 -3.29 10.60
C VAL A 130 16.66 -3.10 10.34
N PHE A 131 16.33 -2.74 9.09
CA PHE A 131 14.98 -2.79 8.57
C PHE A 131 14.71 -4.14 7.93
N THR A 132 13.54 -4.72 8.19
CA THR A 132 13.06 -5.94 7.54
C THR A 132 11.74 -5.64 6.85
N THR A 133 11.64 -6.02 5.58
CA THR A 133 10.40 -5.88 4.80
C THR A 133 9.69 -7.22 4.72
N GLU A 134 8.39 -7.22 5.00
CA GLU A 134 7.50 -8.38 4.89
C GLU A 134 6.46 -8.10 3.80
N GLU A 135 6.44 -8.93 2.77
CA GLU A 135 5.46 -8.82 1.68
C GLU A 135 4.12 -9.43 2.13
N LEU A 136 3.07 -8.60 2.17
CA LEU A 136 1.70 -9.06 2.48
C LEU A 136 0.95 -9.50 1.22
N GLY A 137 1.43 -9.08 0.04
CA GLY A 137 0.86 -9.46 -1.24
C GLY A 137 -0.22 -8.49 -1.73
N LEU A 138 -1.15 -9.00 -2.54
CA LEU A 138 -2.20 -8.23 -3.16
C LEU A 138 -3.21 -7.72 -2.12
N SER A 139 -3.44 -6.42 -2.08
CA SER A 139 -4.48 -5.83 -1.24
C SER A 139 -5.87 -6.21 -1.76
N THR A 140 -6.76 -6.51 -0.83
CA THR A 140 -8.20 -6.68 -1.09
C THR A 140 -9.03 -5.69 -0.27
N ASP A 141 -8.40 -4.71 0.38
CA ASP A 141 -9.07 -3.70 1.21
C ASP A 141 -9.75 -2.63 0.34
N PRO A 142 -11.10 -2.57 0.30
CA PRO A 142 -11.83 -1.59 -0.51
C PRO A 142 -11.59 -0.14 -0.12
N ALA A 143 -11.18 0.12 1.12
CA ALA A 143 -10.90 1.49 1.56
C ALA A 143 -9.72 2.09 0.79
N ILE A 144 -8.69 1.29 0.49
CA ILE A 144 -7.51 1.74 -0.26
C ILE A 144 -7.91 2.14 -1.68
N TYR A 145 -8.65 1.28 -2.38
CA TYR A 145 -9.08 1.53 -3.77
C TYR A 145 -10.00 2.74 -3.86
N ARG A 146 -11.01 2.79 -2.99
CA ARG A 146 -11.94 3.93 -2.92
C ARG A 146 -11.20 5.24 -2.68
N ALA A 147 -10.25 5.26 -1.75
CA ALA A 147 -9.49 6.48 -1.46
C ALA A 147 -8.66 6.96 -2.66
N TRP A 148 -8.17 6.06 -3.52
CA TRP A 148 -7.46 6.44 -4.75
C TRP A 148 -8.41 6.94 -5.83
N PHE A 149 -9.54 6.27 -6.05
CA PHE A 149 -10.53 6.69 -7.02
C PHE A 149 -11.20 8.02 -6.64
N ASP A 150 -11.51 8.23 -5.35
CA ASP A 150 -12.05 9.49 -4.84
C ASP A 150 -11.06 10.67 -5.01
N ARG A 151 -9.75 10.41 -5.09
CA ARG A 151 -8.74 11.45 -5.41
C ARG A 151 -8.74 11.77 -6.89
N LEU A 152 -8.77 10.75 -7.75
CA LEU A 152 -8.85 10.94 -9.20
C LEU A 152 -10.12 11.71 -9.58
N ASP A 153 -11.27 11.35 -9.00
CA ASP A 153 -12.54 12.04 -9.26
C ASP A 153 -12.49 13.52 -8.84
N ARG A 154 -11.80 13.84 -7.74
CA ARG A 154 -11.62 15.23 -7.28
C ARG A 154 -10.66 16.03 -8.15
N ALA A 155 -9.75 15.37 -8.87
CA ALA A 155 -8.80 16.02 -9.76
C ALA A 155 -9.42 16.39 -11.12
N VAL A 156 -10.57 15.81 -11.48
CA VAL A 156 -11.27 16.15 -12.73
C VAL A 156 -11.75 17.61 -12.68
N PRO A 157 -11.38 18.45 -13.67
CA PRO A 157 -11.89 19.82 -13.78
C PRO A 157 -13.42 19.85 -13.93
N ARG A 158 -14.08 20.76 -13.20
CA ARG A 158 -15.54 20.94 -13.23
C ARG A 158 -15.98 21.97 -14.24
#